data_AF-I6R1U7-F1
#
_entry.id   AF-I6R1U7-F1
#
_cell.length_a   1.000
_cell.length_b   1.000
_cell.length_c   1.000
_cell.angle_alpha   90.00
_cell.angle_beta   90.00
_cell.angle_gamma   90.00
#
_symmetry.space_group_name_H-M   'P 1'
#
loop_
_entity.id
_entity.type
_entity.pdbx_description
1 polymer ?
#
loop_
_entity_poly.entity_id
_entity_poly.type
_entity_poly.pdbx_seq_one_letter_code
_entity_poly.pdbx_strand_id
1 'polypeptide(L)' 'AEHEQNCSTNAVRAVGSTHVDPFSAVAAGIAALYGPLHGGANEAVLRMIEEIGHPKNVASFIDDVKSGKGSRLMGFGHPV' A
#
# COMPACT_ATOMS: atom_id res chain seq x y z
N ALA A 1 13.09 9.29 -0.30
CA ALA A 1 13.05 8.29 0.79
C ALA A 1 12.07 8.70 1.89
N GLU A 2 11.87 10.00 2.12
CA GLU A 2 10.92 10.53 3.12
C GLU A 2 9.62 10.99 2.43
N HIS A 3 8.48 10.81 3.11
CA HIS A 3 7.16 11.23 2.63
C HIS A 3 6.26 11.66 3.81
N GLU A 4 6.79 12.57 4.61
CA GLU A 4 6.15 13.25 5.74
C GLU A 4 5.39 12.32 6.71
N GLN A 5 4.16 12.69 7.10
CA GLN A 5 3.36 11.99 8.11
C GLN A 5 2.44 10.92 7.50
N ASN A 6 2.98 10.11 6.58
CA ASN A 6 2.28 8.90 6.15
C ASN A 6 2.08 7.92 7.32
N CYS A 7 1.23 6.91 7.12
CA CYS A 7 0.79 5.97 8.16
C CYS A 7 1.96 5.35 8.96
N SER A 8 2.99 4.84 8.27
CA SER A 8 4.15 4.23 8.94
C SER A 8 4.99 5.23 9.72
N THR A 9 5.23 6.43 9.19
CA THR A 9 5.95 7.48 9.92
C THR A 9 5.18 7.89 11.18
N ASN A 10 3.85 8.00 11.10
CA ASN A 10 3.03 8.32 12.26
C ASN A 10 3.03 7.20 13.31
N ALA A 11 3.03 5.93 12.90
CA ALA A 11 3.13 4.78 13.80
C ALA A 11 4.45 4.78 14.60
N VAL A 12 5.58 5.06 13.94
CA VAL A 12 6.89 5.20 14.62
C VAL A 12 6.83 6.29 15.69
N ARG A 13 6.23 7.44 15.38
CA ARG A 13 6.12 8.57 16.33
C ARG A 13 5.20 8.26 17.51
N ALA A 14 4.04 7.66 17.25
CA ALA A 14 3.08 7.32 18.29
C ALA A 14 3.68 6.31 19.29
N VAL A 15 4.30 5.24 18.79
CA VAL A 15 4.94 4.23 19.64
C VAL A 15 6.18 4.81 20.35
N GLY A 16 7.02 5.56 19.63
CA GLY A 16 8.21 6.20 20.19
C GLY A 16 7.92 7.22 21.32
N SER A 17 6.73 7.83 21.34
CA SER A 17 6.33 8.79 22.38
C SER A 17 6.33 8.22 23.81
N THR A 18 6.29 6.89 23.93
CA THR A 18 6.37 6.17 25.21
C THR A 18 7.80 6.04 25.76
N HIS A 19 8.81 6.57 25.06
CA HIS A 19 10.23 6.38 25.33
C HIS A 19 10.70 4.92 25.20
N VAL A 20 10.02 4.13 24.36
CA VAL A 20 10.47 2.79 23.99
C VAL A 20 11.76 2.86 23.15
N ASP A 21 12.50 1.76 23.10
CA ASP A 21 13.71 1.67 22.31
C ASP A 21 13.43 1.84 20.79
N PRO A 22 14.43 2.31 20.01
CA PRO A 22 14.25 2.55 18.58
C PRO A 22 13.86 1.31 17.76
N PHE A 23 14.27 0.11 18.15
CA PHE A 23 13.94 -1.10 17.40
C PHE A 23 12.44 -1.40 17.49
N SER A 24 11.87 -1.27 18.69
CA SER A 24 10.43 -1.43 18.90
C SER A 24 9.60 -0.38 18.14
N ALA A 25 10.03 0.89 18.16
CA ALA A 25 9.35 1.96 17.42
C ALA A 25 9.41 1.75 15.90
N VAL A 26 10.57 1.34 15.36
CA VAL A 26 10.73 1.05 13.93
C VAL A 26 9.95 -0.20 13.52
N ALA A 27 9.90 -1.24 14.36
CA ALA A 27 9.11 -2.44 14.10
C ALA A 27 7.62 -2.12 13.91
N ALA A 28 7.06 -1.19 14.71
CA ALA A 28 5.70 -0.70 14.52
C ALA A 28 5.51 0.02 13.17
N GLY A 29 6.48 0.85 12.77
CA GLY A 29 6.50 1.49 11.45
C GLY A 29 6.51 0.49 10.30
N ILE A 30 7.33 -0.55 10.38
CA ILE A 30 7.42 -1.62 9.37
C ILE A 30 6.10 -2.38 9.28
N ALA A 31 5.49 -2.72 10.42
CA ALA A 31 4.19 -3.40 10.44
C ALA A 31 3.10 -2.56 9.78
N ALA A 32 3.08 -1.25 10.01
CA ALA A 32 2.17 -0.32 9.34
C ALA A 32 2.46 -0.19 7.83
N LEU A 33 3.74 -0.19 7.44
CA LEU A 33 4.14 -0.11 6.03
C LEU A 33 3.74 -1.36 5.23
N TYR A 34 3.84 -2.55 5.82
CA TYR A 34 3.51 -3.82 5.15
C TYR A 34 2.04 -3.92 4.70
N GLY A 35 1.13 -3.14 5.29
CA GLY A 35 -0.28 -3.18 4.95
C GLY A 35 -0.56 -2.90 3.45
N PRO A 36 -1.58 -3.55 2.85
CA PRO A 36 -1.87 -3.46 1.42
C PRO A 36 -2.33 -2.07 0.95
N LEU A 37 -2.74 -1.21 1.87
CA LEU A 37 -3.13 0.19 1.60
C LEU A 37 -1.98 1.19 1.79
N HIS A 38 -0.78 0.70 2.11
CA HIS A 38 0.42 1.52 2.26
C HIS A 38 1.55 0.94 1.40
N GLY A 39 2.65 0.48 2.00
CA GLY A 39 3.79 -0.08 1.27
C GLY A 39 3.47 -1.37 0.52
N GLY A 40 2.57 -2.21 1.05
CA GLY A 40 2.16 -3.47 0.39
C GLY A 40 1.40 -3.27 -0.94
N ALA A 41 1.02 -2.03 -1.27
CA ALA A 41 0.37 -1.73 -2.55
C ALA A 41 1.28 -2.03 -3.75
N ASN A 42 2.61 -1.96 -3.61
CA ASN A 42 3.54 -2.23 -4.70
C ASN A 42 3.53 -3.71 -5.13
N GLU A 43 3.52 -4.63 -4.17
CA GLU A 43 3.41 -6.07 -4.39
C GLU A 43 2.04 -6.38 -5.01
N ALA A 44 0.99 -5.74 -4.50
CA ALA A 44 -0.35 -5.89 -5.04
C ALA A 44 -0.46 -5.42 -6.51
N VAL A 45 0.28 -4.38 -6.92
CA VAL A 45 0.38 -3.96 -8.33
C VAL A 45 1.04 -5.04 -9.18
N LEU A 46 2.12 -5.67 -8.71
CA LEU A 46 2.79 -6.75 -9.44
C LEU A 46 1.86 -7.96 -9.62
N ARG A 47 1.18 -8.37 -8.56
CA ARG A 47 0.17 -9.45 -8.61
C ARG A 47 -0.96 -9.14 -9.59
N MET A 48 -1.45 -7.89 -9.58
CA MET A 48 -2.47 -7.43 -10.53
C MET A 48 -1.98 -7.47 -11.98
N ILE A 49 -0.72 -7.10 -12.25
CA ILE A 49 -0.13 -7.20 -13.60
C ILE A 49 -0.02 -8.66 -14.04
N GLU A 50 0.37 -9.58 -13.14
CA GLU A 50 0.40 -11.01 -13.40
C GLU A 50 -1.00 -11.57 -13.72
N GLU A 51 -2.04 -11.13 -12.99
CA GLU A 51 -3.44 -11.50 -13.24
C GLU A 51 -3.94 -11.00 -14.61
N ILE A 52 -3.54 -9.79 -15.02
CA ILE A 52 -3.88 -9.23 -16.34
C ILE A 52 -3.21 -10.05 -17.46
N GLY A 53 -1.96 -10.48 -17.25
CA GLY A 53 -1.19 -11.39 -18.09
C GLY A 53 -0.70 -10.82 -19.43
N HIS A 54 -1.53 -10.10 -20.19
CA HIS A 54 -1.17 -9.54 -21.50
C HIS A 54 -1.77 -8.14 -21.71
N PRO A 55 -1.05 -7.18 -22.33
CA PRO A 55 -1.52 -5.81 -22.56
C PRO A 55 -2.90 -5.70 -23.22
N LYS A 56 -3.23 -6.63 -24.14
CA LYS A 56 -4.56 -6.71 -24.79
C LYS A 56 -5.74 -6.87 -23.81
N ASN A 57 -5.49 -7.41 -22.61
CA ASN A 57 -6.52 -7.66 -21.60
C ASN A 57 -6.79 -6.42 -20.71
N VAL A 58 -5.96 -5.38 -20.79
CA VAL A 58 -6.06 -4.19 -19.93
C VAL A 58 -7.40 -3.49 -20.07
N ALA A 59 -7.94 -3.37 -21.29
CA ALA A 59 -9.22 -2.72 -21.52
C ALA A 59 -10.36 -3.42 -20.75
N SER A 60 -10.47 -4.75 -20.90
CA SER A 60 -11.46 -5.56 -20.18
C SER A 60 -11.29 -5.47 -18.67
N PHE A 61 -10.05 -5.54 -18.18
CA PHE A 61 -9.76 -5.42 -16.75
C PHE A 61 -10.23 -4.08 -16.18
N ILE A 62 -9.95 -2.98 -16.88
CA ILE A 62 -10.38 -1.65 -16.46
C ILE A 62 -11.91 -1.50 -16.48
N ASP A 63 -12.59 -2.10 -17.45
CA ASP A 63 -14.06 -2.10 -17.51
C ASP A 63 -14.66 -2.87 -16.31
N ASP A 64 -14.07 -4.00 -15.92
CA ASP A 64 -14.49 -4.76 -14.74
C ASP A 64 -14.31 -3.97 -13.44
N VAL A 65 -13.16 -3.31 -13.27
CA VAL A 65 -12.90 -2.41 -12.13
C VAL A 65 -13.95 -1.29 -12.07
N LYS A 66 -14.20 -0.61 -13.20
CA LYS A 66 -15.16 0.51 -13.26
C LYS A 66 -16.61 0.08 -13.05
N SER A 67 -16.96 -1.13 -13.46
CA SER A 67 -18.30 -1.69 -13.25
C SER A 67 -18.56 -2.11 -11.79
N GLY A 68 -17.55 -2.08 -10.92
CA GLY A 68 -17.62 -2.51 -9.53
C GLY A 68 -17.67 -4.03 -9.35
N LYS A 69 -17.54 -4.80 -10.44
CA LYS A 69 -17.46 -6.27 -10.42
C LYS A 69 -16.03 -6.76 -10.20
N GLY A 70 -15.03 -5.94 -10.53
CA GLY A 70 -13.61 -6.22 -10.34
C GLY A 70 -13.05 -5.82 -8.97
N SER A 71 -11.84 -6.30 -8.69
CA SER A 71 -11.03 -5.88 -7.55
C SER A 71 -10.67 -4.39 -7.61
N ARG A 72 -10.21 -3.81 -6.49
CA ARG A 72 -9.67 -2.44 -6.48
C ARG A 72 -8.49 -2.32 -7.45
N LEU A 73 -8.38 -1.17 -8.11
CA LEU A 73 -7.23 -0.83 -8.94
C LEU A 73 -6.04 -0.47 -8.05
N MET A 74 -5.16 -1.45 -7.81
CA MET A 74 -3.97 -1.26 -6.97
C MET A 74 -2.99 -0.29 -7.64
N GLY A 75 -2.26 0.48 -6.82
CA GLY A 75 -1.36 1.54 -7.30
C GLY A 75 -2.06 2.88 -7.60
N PHE A 76 -3.39 2.94 -7.47
CA PHE A 76 -4.18 4.15 -7.62
C PHE A 76 -4.98 4.44 -6.35
N GLY A 77 -5.25 5.73 -6.12
CA GLY A 77 -5.85 6.23 -4.90
C GLY A 77 -4.76 6.66 -3.93
N HIS A 78 -4.61 7.98 -3.77
CA HIS A 78 -3.66 8.57 -2.84
C HIS A 78 -4.47 9.37 -1.82
N PRO A 79 -4.31 9.11 -0.51
CA PRO A 79 -4.98 9.89 0.53
C PRO A 79 -4.24 11.21 0.84
N VAL A 80 -3.13 11.49 0.15
CA VAL A 80 -2.28 12.67 0.35
C VAL A 80 -2.73 13.80 -0.56
#